data_AF-A0A946HAV5-F1
#
_entry.id   AF-A0A946HAV5-F1
#
_cell.length_a   1.000
_cell.length_b   1.000
_cell.length_c   1.000
_cell.angle_alpha   90.00
_cell.angle_beta   90.00
_cell.angle_gamma   90.00
#
_symmetry.space_group_name_H-M   'P 1'
#
loop_
_entity.id
_entity.type
_entity.pdbx_description
1 polymer ?
#
loop_
_entity_poly.entity_id
_entity_poly.type
_entity_poly.pdbx_seq_one_letter_code
_entity_poly.pdbx_strand_id
1 'polypeptide(L)'
;MNTNKLKTIALIVTLSLLASCGPGELFETRLYGVRESEWSTLSSTERSRAISQYNEQQKIYAEQQRIADAARKEQEAYQRTLEAQRLRETQLLEQETNRIQHQAMLNEQQRVSRQSALNNQRDSEQRAMDEARRRSMQTYAQEQARVGDLAEQRAIDEAKRRSMQTYSQEQARKAANVSAEQRAVEEAQRRSLQTYNQEQARRAANASAEQRAIEDAKRASLQTYAQEQARINSPAPSPSISNWRLNEGHLVEGGKLVMDLQREMGRTPNRSETKSRLASRMHISHNQADEIIEELGLF
;
A
#
# COMPACT_ATOMS: atom_id res chain seq x y z
N MET A 1 68.61 34.75 -70.02
CA MET A 1 69.67 35.35 -70.87
C MET A 1 71.01 35.22 -70.15
N ASN A 2 72.02 34.59 -70.76
CA ASN A 2 73.32 34.35 -70.12
C ASN A 2 74.09 35.65 -69.94
N THR A 3 74.38 36.00 -68.68
CA THR A 3 75.12 37.20 -68.25
C THR A 3 76.51 37.34 -68.90
N ASN A 4 77.11 36.22 -69.31
CA ASN A 4 78.40 36.21 -70.01
C ASN A 4 78.32 36.76 -71.43
N LYS A 5 77.19 36.61 -72.14
CA LYS A 5 77.02 37.17 -73.48
C LYS A 5 76.86 38.69 -73.44
N LEU A 6 76.24 39.22 -72.38
CA LEU A 6 76.06 40.66 -72.19
C LEU A 6 77.38 41.39 -71.92
N LYS A 7 78.28 40.77 -71.15
CA LYS A 7 79.61 41.34 -70.85
C LYS A 7 80.50 41.43 -72.09
N THR A 8 80.49 40.41 -72.95
CA THR A 8 81.29 40.41 -74.18
C THR A 8 80.80 41.45 -75.20
N ILE A 9 79.47 41.61 -75.32
CA ILE A 9 78.88 42.63 -76.20
C ILE A 9 79.21 44.04 -75.67
N ALA A 10 79.11 44.27 -74.37
CA ALA A 10 79.48 45.55 -73.77
C ALA A 10 80.96 45.91 -74.04
N LEU A 11 81.87 44.95 -73.89
CA LEU A 11 83.31 45.16 -74.09
C LEU A 11 83.64 45.53 -75.55
N ILE A 12 83.04 44.82 -76.52
CA ILE A 12 83.24 45.07 -77.96
C ILE A 12 82.69 46.45 -78.34
N VAL A 13 81.54 46.85 -77.80
CA VAL A 13 80.97 48.18 -78.05
C VAL A 13 81.87 49.29 -77.49
N THR A 14 82.42 49.13 -76.28
CA THR A 14 83.37 50.11 -75.72
C THR A 14 84.68 50.20 -76.49
N LEU A 15 85.22 49.08 -76.97
CA LEU A 15 86.47 49.06 -77.77
C LEU A 15 86.26 49.69 -79.15
N SER A 16 85.11 49.46 -79.79
CA SER A 16 84.77 50.09 -81.07
C SER A 16 84.52 51.60 -80.94
N LEU A 17 83.98 52.07 -79.81
CA LEU A 17 83.80 53.49 -79.52
C LEU A 17 85.14 54.21 -79.28
N LEU A 18 86.12 53.55 -78.66
CA LEU A 18 87.45 54.12 -78.42
C LEU A 18 88.32 54.18 -79.69
N ALA A 19 88.14 53.24 -80.62
CA ALA A 19 88.87 53.23 -81.89
C ALA A 19 88.36 54.25 -82.94
N SER A 20 87.17 54.82 -82.72
CA SER A 20 86.56 55.84 -83.58
C SER A 20 87.08 57.27 -83.30
N CYS A 21 87.82 57.49 -82.22
CA CYS A 21 88.51 58.76 -81.97
C CYS A 21 89.90 58.72 -82.60
N GLY A 22 89.96 58.97 -83.91
CA GLY A 22 91.21 59.07 -84.65
C GLY A 22 92.13 60.17 -84.08
N PRO A 23 93.43 59.89 -83.86
CA PRO A 23 94.42 60.89 -83.49
C PRO A 23 94.89 61.58 -84.79
N GLY A 24 94.49 62.82 -85.07
CA GLY A 24 95.05 63.48 -86.26
C GLY A 24 94.56 64.86 -86.69
N GLU A 25 93.37 65.31 -86.30
CA GLU A 25 93.04 66.74 -86.43
C GLU A 25 93.38 67.42 -85.11
N LEU A 26 94.65 67.86 -85.01
CA LEU A 26 95.08 68.85 -84.02
C LEU A 26 94.03 69.97 -83.99
N PHE A 27 93.56 70.30 -82.79
CA PHE A 27 92.59 71.34 -82.48
C PHE A 27 93.01 72.70 -83.06
N GLU A 28 92.81 72.88 -84.36
CA GLU A 28 93.00 74.17 -85.00
C GLU A 28 91.85 75.06 -84.51
N THR A 29 92.20 76.10 -83.77
CA THR A 29 91.24 77.03 -83.18
C THR A 29 90.35 77.56 -84.30
N ARG A 30 89.03 77.51 -84.12
CA ARG A 30 88.10 78.09 -85.08
C ARG A 30 87.66 79.47 -84.59
N LEU A 31 87.98 80.50 -85.34
CA LEU A 31 87.51 81.87 -85.11
C LEU A 31 86.25 82.08 -85.93
N TYR A 32 85.11 82.28 -85.26
CA TYR A 32 83.81 82.48 -85.90
C TYR A 32 83.43 81.37 -86.89
N GLY A 33 83.79 80.11 -86.58
CA GLY A 33 83.50 78.93 -87.40
C GLY A 33 84.52 78.62 -88.51
N VAL A 34 85.45 79.53 -88.78
CA VAL A 34 86.53 79.39 -89.78
C VAL A 34 87.83 78.97 -89.10
N ARG A 35 88.67 78.16 -89.76
CA ARG A 35 89.97 77.74 -89.22
C ARG A 35 90.90 78.95 -89.06
N GLU A 36 91.71 78.99 -88.00
CA GLU A 36 92.60 80.12 -87.70
C GLU A 36 93.61 80.41 -88.82
N SER A 37 94.12 79.37 -89.49
CA SER A 37 94.98 79.51 -90.68
C SER A 37 94.28 80.25 -91.82
N GLU A 38 93.05 79.85 -92.14
CA GLU A 38 92.21 80.47 -93.18
C GLU A 38 91.81 81.90 -92.80
N TRP A 39 91.50 82.15 -91.52
CA TRP A 39 91.10 83.46 -91.01
C TRP A 39 92.11 84.57 -91.33
N SER A 40 93.40 84.25 -91.21
CA SER A 40 94.50 85.19 -91.47
C SER A 40 94.58 85.62 -92.94
N THR A 41 94.11 84.78 -93.87
CA THR A 41 94.12 85.02 -95.31
C THR A 41 92.88 85.72 -95.87
N LEU A 42 91.78 85.78 -95.09
CA LEU A 42 90.54 86.43 -95.50
C LEU A 42 90.66 87.96 -95.56
N SER A 43 89.99 88.55 -96.54
CA SER A 43 89.81 90.01 -96.64
C SER A 43 88.92 90.55 -95.51
N SER A 44 88.97 91.86 -95.26
CA SER A 44 88.14 92.50 -94.23
C SER A 44 86.64 92.27 -94.46
N THR A 45 86.19 92.24 -95.72
CA THR A 45 84.78 92.00 -96.08
C THR A 45 84.36 90.56 -95.77
N GLU A 46 85.24 89.58 -96.05
CA GLU A 46 84.99 88.17 -95.77
C GLU A 46 84.99 87.86 -94.27
N ARG A 47 85.92 88.45 -93.51
CA ARG A 47 85.92 88.34 -92.04
C ARG A 47 84.64 88.89 -91.42
N SER A 48 84.17 90.06 -91.86
CA SER A 48 82.90 90.64 -91.41
C SER A 48 81.71 89.75 -91.74
N ARG A 49 81.68 89.13 -92.94
CA ARG A 49 80.63 88.17 -93.31
C ARG A 49 80.66 86.92 -92.43
N ALA A 50 81.84 86.36 -92.17
CA ALA A 50 82.00 85.18 -91.30
C ALA A 50 81.57 85.47 -89.85
N ILE A 51 81.94 86.63 -89.28
CA ILE A 51 81.47 87.08 -87.95
C ILE A 51 79.94 87.19 -87.94
N SER A 52 79.36 87.82 -88.95
CA SER A 52 77.91 87.97 -89.05
C SER A 52 77.19 86.63 -89.10
N GLN A 53 77.66 85.70 -89.95
CA GLN A 53 77.08 84.36 -90.08
C GLN A 53 77.23 83.56 -88.78
N TYR A 54 78.38 83.63 -88.12
CA TYR A 54 78.58 82.97 -86.84
C TYR A 54 77.63 83.51 -85.77
N ASN A 55 77.50 84.84 -85.66
CA ASN A 55 76.59 85.45 -84.70
C ASN A 55 75.12 85.08 -84.98
N GLU A 56 74.73 84.96 -86.24
CA GLU A 56 73.40 84.50 -86.64
C GLU A 56 73.17 83.03 -86.28
N GLN A 57 74.15 82.14 -86.55
CA GLN A 57 74.08 80.74 -86.13
C GLN A 57 74.00 80.58 -84.61
N GLN A 58 74.76 81.38 -83.84
CA GLN A 58 74.68 81.38 -82.38
C GLN A 58 73.30 81.81 -81.88
N LYS A 59 72.66 82.79 -82.52
CA LYS A 59 71.27 83.18 -82.20
C LYS A 59 70.29 82.04 -82.47
N ILE A 60 70.40 81.38 -83.63
CA ILE A 60 69.54 80.24 -83.99
C ILE A 60 69.73 79.11 -82.98
N TYR A 61 70.97 78.78 -82.61
CA TYR A 61 71.26 77.73 -81.65
C TYR A 61 70.71 78.07 -80.25
N ALA A 62 70.90 79.30 -79.79
CA ALA A 62 70.34 79.76 -78.52
C ALA A 62 68.81 79.71 -78.51
N GLU A 63 68.16 80.07 -79.63
CA GLU A 63 66.70 79.98 -79.77
C GLU A 63 66.22 78.52 -79.75
N GLN A 64 66.90 77.62 -80.47
CA GLN A 64 66.59 76.19 -80.45
C GLN A 64 66.74 75.59 -79.04
N GLN A 65 67.77 75.97 -78.29
CA GLN A 65 67.92 75.56 -76.89
C GLN A 65 66.77 76.07 -76.02
N ARG A 66 66.36 77.33 -76.18
CA ARG A 66 65.22 77.89 -75.43
C ARG A 66 63.91 77.17 -75.75
N ILE A 67 63.67 76.82 -77.02
CA ILE A 67 62.50 76.04 -77.42
C ILE A 67 62.55 74.62 -76.83
N ALA A 68 63.71 73.96 -76.90
CA ALA A 68 63.89 72.62 -76.33
C ALA A 68 63.69 72.62 -74.79
N ASP A 69 64.21 73.61 -74.09
CA ASP A 69 64.04 73.76 -72.65
C ASP A 69 62.59 74.10 -72.27
N ALA A 70 61.91 74.94 -73.06
CA ALA A 70 60.49 75.23 -72.88
C ALA A 70 59.64 73.96 -73.06
N ALA A 71 59.90 73.19 -74.12
CA ALA A 71 59.20 71.93 -74.38
C ALA A 71 59.43 70.89 -73.25
N ARG A 72 60.66 70.78 -72.74
CA ARG A 72 60.95 69.92 -71.58
C ARG A 72 60.19 70.34 -70.33
N LYS A 73 60.15 71.64 -70.03
CA LYS A 73 59.40 72.18 -68.88
C LYS A 73 57.90 71.92 -69.02
N GLU A 74 57.35 72.07 -70.21
CA GLU A 74 55.94 71.77 -70.49
C GLU A 74 55.65 70.27 -70.30
N GLN A 75 56.52 69.40 -70.80
CA GLN A 75 56.40 67.95 -70.61
C GLN A 75 56.48 67.56 -69.13
N GLU A 76 57.43 68.13 -68.37
CA GLU A 76 57.53 67.91 -66.92
C GLU A 76 56.29 68.41 -66.18
N ALA A 77 55.76 69.58 -66.55
CA ALA A 77 54.53 70.11 -65.95
C ALA A 77 53.35 69.18 -66.23
N TYR A 78 53.22 68.66 -67.45
CA TYR A 78 52.19 67.68 -67.81
C TYR A 78 52.33 66.36 -67.05
N GLN A 79 53.55 65.85 -66.87
CA GLN A 79 53.76 64.63 -66.07
C GLN A 79 53.39 64.85 -64.60
N ARG A 80 53.76 66.00 -64.02
CA ARG A 80 53.39 66.33 -62.64
C ARG A 80 51.88 66.43 -62.45
N THR A 81 51.15 67.01 -63.39
CA THR A 81 49.68 67.09 -63.29
C THR A 81 49.05 65.72 -63.42
N LEU A 82 49.55 64.87 -64.31
CA LEU A 82 49.07 63.49 -64.47
C LEU A 82 49.35 62.64 -63.21
N GLU A 83 50.55 62.73 -62.65
CA GLU A 83 50.90 62.05 -61.39
C GLU A 83 50.04 62.54 -60.22
N ALA A 84 49.81 63.85 -60.12
CA ALA A 84 48.93 64.41 -59.11
C ALA A 84 47.47 63.93 -59.27
N GLN A 85 46.98 63.77 -60.51
CA GLN A 85 45.65 63.19 -60.75
C GLN A 85 45.59 61.72 -60.32
N ARG A 86 46.56 60.90 -60.72
CA ARG A 86 46.63 59.49 -60.32
C ARG A 86 46.69 59.34 -58.80
N LEU A 87 47.47 60.19 -58.12
CA LEU A 87 47.55 60.16 -56.66
C LEU A 87 46.19 60.47 -56.02
N ARG A 88 45.46 61.49 -56.52
CA ARG A 88 44.12 61.81 -56.03
C ARG A 88 43.14 60.65 -56.25
N GLU A 89 43.18 60.01 -57.42
CA GLU A 89 42.34 58.84 -57.70
C GLU A 89 42.64 57.69 -56.74
N THR A 90 43.92 57.40 -56.48
CA THR A 90 44.30 56.35 -55.51
C THR A 90 43.84 56.67 -54.09
N GLN A 91 43.92 57.93 -53.66
CA GLN A 91 43.45 58.36 -52.34
C GLN A 91 41.92 58.21 -52.21
N LEU A 92 41.17 58.55 -53.26
CA LEU A 92 39.72 58.38 -53.28
C LEU A 92 39.33 56.89 -53.20
N LEU A 93 39.99 56.03 -53.98
CA LEU A 93 39.76 54.59 -53.94
C LEU A 93 40.08 53.98 -52.57
N GLU A 94 41.16 54.42 -51.93
CA GLU A 94 41.51 54.00 -50.57
C GLU A 94 40.46 54.47 -49.56
N GLN A 95 40.00 55.72 -49.67
CA GLN A 95 38.94 56.26 -48.81
C GLN A 95 37.62 55.50 -48.98
N GLU A 96 37.22 55.19 -50.22
CA GLU A 96 36.03 54.38 -50.50
C GLU A 96 36.16 52.96 -49.95
N THR A 97 37.34 52.34 -50.12
CA THR A 97 37.63 51.01 -49.59
C THR A 97 37.50 51.00 -48.07
N ASN A 98 38.09 51.99 -47.39
CA ASN A 98 38.00 52.14 -45.94
C ASN A 98 36.55 52.36 -45.48
N ARG A 99 35.77 53.15 -46.23
CA ARG A 99 34.35 53.37 -45.94
C ARG A 99 33.55 52.07 -46.08
N ILE A 100 33.78 51.29 -47.14
CA ILE A 100 33.11 50.00 -47.37
C ILE A 100 33.48 49.00 -46.27
N GLN A 101 34.76 48.90 -45.91
CA GLN A 101 35.23 48.04 -44.82
C GLN A 101 34.60 48.43 -43.48
N HIS A 102 34.54 49.72 -43.16
CA HIS A 102 33.89 50.20 -41.95
C HIS A 102 32.39 49.85 -41.94
N GLN A 103 31.70 50.04 -43.07
CA GLN A 103 30.29 49.67 -43.18
C GLN A 103 30.07 48.16 -43.04
N ALA A 104 30.95 47.34 -43.61
CA ALA A 104 30.90 45.88 -43.46
C ALA A 104 31.10 45.47 -42.00
N MET A 105 32.03 46.10 -41.28
CA MET A 105 32.25 45.88 -39.85
C MET A 105 31.00 46.21 -39.02
N LEU A 106 30.36 47.35 -39.29
CA LEU A 106 29.11 47.74 -38.60
C LEU A 106 27.97 46.75 -38.88
N ASN A 107 27.81 46.32 -40.14
CA ASN A 107 26.81 45.32 -40.50
C ASN A 107 27.06 43.98 -39.78
N GLU A 108 28.31 43.55 -39.67
CA GLU A 108 28.68 42.33 -38.97
C GLU A 108 28.42 42.45 -37.46
N GLN A 109 28.75 43.59 -36.85
CA GLN A 109 28.44 43.86 -35.45
C GLN A 109 26.93 43.80 -35.18
N GLN A 110 26.12 44.38 -36.07
CA GLN A 110 24.66 44.28 -35.98
C GLN A 110 24.18 42.84 -36.14
N ARG A 111 24.75 42.06 -37.07
CA ARG A 111 24.43 40.65 -37.27
C ARG A 111 24.72 39.83 -36.02
N VAL A 112 25.89 39.99 -35.43
CA VAL A 112 26.29 39.31 -34.19
C VAL A 112 25.37 39.71 -33.03
N SER A 113 25.03 41.00 -32.91
CA SER A 113 24.12 41.49 -31.87
C SER A 113 22.72 40.90 -32.00
N ARG A 114 22.17 40.83 -33.23
CA ARG A 114 20.88 40.18 -33.50
C ARG A 114 20.93 38.68 -33.19
N GLN A 115 21.99 38.01 -33.59
CA GLN A 115 22.16 36.58 -33.31
C GLN A 115 22.24 36.31 -31.80
N SER A 116 22.96 37.13 -31.05
CA SER A 116 23.02 37.02 -29.59
C SER A 116 21.66 37.24 -28.95
N ALA A 117 20.87 38.20 -29.43
CA ALA A 117 19.51 38.44 -28.93
C ALA A 117 18.59 37.22 -29.16
N LEU A 118 18.67 36.61 -30.36
CA LEU A 118 17.91 35.40 -30.69
C LEU A 118 18.32 34.21 -29.82
N ASN A 119 19.62 34.02 -29.59
CA ASN A 119 20.10 32.95 -28.73
C ASN A 119 19.63 33.15 -27.28
N ASN A 120 19.74 34.37 -26.75
CA ASN A 120 19.25 34.70 -25.41
C ASN A 120 17.74 34.45 -25.27
N GLN A 121 16.96 34.76 -26.31
CA GLN A 121 15.53 34.47 -26.34
C GLN A 121 15.28 32.96 -26.30
N ARG A 122 15.94 32.17 -27.16
CA ARG A 122 15.82 30.70 -27.14
C ARG A 122 16.17 30.11 -25.78
N ASP A 123 17.26 30.59 -25.17
CA ASP A 123 17.68 30.13 -23.84
C ASP A 123 16.67 30.52 -22.75
N SER A 124 16.01 31.67 -22.88
CA SER A 124 14.92 32.07 -21.97
C SER A 124 13.66 31.21 -22.16
N GLU A 125 13.29 30.89 -23.39
CA GLU A 125 12.15 30.03 -23.72
C GLU A 125 12.39 28.60 -23.24
N GLN A 126 13.61 28.09 -23.43
CA GLN A 126 14.00 26.77 -22.95
C GLN A 126 13.96 26.70 -21.42
N ARG A 127 14.50 27.71 -20.72
CA ARG A 127 14.39 27.79 -19.25
C ARG A 127 12.93 27.85 -18.79
N ALA A 128 12.09 28.63 -19.46
CA ALA A 128 10.67 28.72 -19.14
C ALA A 128 9.95 27.37 -19.35
N MET A 129 10.27 26.64 -20.42
CA MET A 129 9.74 25.29 -20.66
C MET A 129 10.23 24.29 -19.60
N ASP A 130 11.50 24.32 -19.24
CA ASP A 130 12.06 23.43 -18.21
C ASP A 130 11.43 23.71 -16.84
N GLU A 131 11.23 24.99 -16.49
CA GLU A 131 10.49 25.38 -15.28
C GLU A 131 9.04 24.93 -15.32
N ALA A 132 8.34 25.11 -16.43
CA ALA A 132 6.96 24.65 -16.60
C ALA A 132 6.86 23.13 -16.46
N ARG A 133 7.80 22.38 -17.06
CA ARG A 133 7.90 20.92 -16.92
C ARG A 133 8.16 20.52 -15.47
N ARG A 134 9.09 21.20 -14.78
CA ARG A 134 9.38 20.94 -13.37
C ARG A 134 8.17 21.19 -12.48
N ARG A 135 7.46 22.30 -12.69
CA ARG A 135 6.21 22.62 -11.97
C ARG A 135 5.14 21.58 -12.23
N SER A 136 4.94 21.19 -13.50
CA SER A 136 3.98 20.14 -13.85
C SER A 136 4.28 18.81 -13.14
N MET A 137 5.55 18.40 -13.11
CA MET A 137 5.99 17.21 -12.38
C MET A 137 5.74 17.32 -10.88
N GLN A 138 6.00 18.50 -10.29
CA GLN A 138 5.72 18.75 -8.87
C GLN A 138 4.23 18.68 -8.56
N THR A 139 3.38 19.31 -9.38
CA THR A 139 1.92 19.25 -9.23
C THR A 139 1.42 17.81 -9.34
N TYR A 140 1.93 17.04 -10.30
CA TYR A 140 1.58 15.63 -10.44
C TYR A 140 1.98 14.82 -9.19
N ALA A 141 3.18 15.02 -8.67
CA ALA A 141 3.64 14.34 -7.46
C ALA A 141 2.79 14.72 -6.22
N GLN A 142 2.40 15.99 -6.09
CA GLN A 142 1.50 16.45 -5.03
C GLN A 142 0.11 15.82 -5.13
N GLU A 143 -0.46 15.74 -6.34
CA GLU A 143 -1.77 15.11 -6.52
C GLU A 143 -1.71 13.61 -6.20
N GLN A 144 -0.62 12.92 -6.59
CA GLN A 144 -0.42 11.52 -6.23
C GLN A 144 -0.33 11.31 -4.72
N ALA A 145 0.41 12.16 -4.00
CA ALA A 145 0.48 12.12 -2.55
C ALA A 145 -0.91 12.34 -1.92
N ARG A 146 -1.66 13.33 -2.42
CA ARG A 146 -3.01 13.64 -1.93
C ARG A 146 -4.00 12.49 -2.14
N VAL A 147 -3.91 11.80 -3.29
CA VAL A 147 -4.72 10.61 -3.57
C VAL A 147 -4.33 9.47 -2.63
N GLY A 148 -3.04 9.30 -2.34
CA GLY A 148 -2.53 8.34 -1.35
C GLY A 148 -3.09 8.59 0.05
N ASP A 149 -2.97 9.81 0.54
CA ASP A 149 -3.48 10.21 1.86
C ASP A 149 -5.01 10.02 1.95
N LEU A 150 -5.75 10.36 0.89
CA LEU A 150 -7.20 10.18 0.84
C LEU A 150 -7.59 8.69 0.86
N ALA A 151 -6.80 7.84 0.19
CA ALA A 151 -7.02 6.39 0.21
C ALA A 151 -6.76 5.81 1.60
N GLU A 152 -5.69 6.25 2.28
CA GLU A 152 -5.39 5.85 3.66
C GLU A 152 -6.50 6.29 4.62
N GLN A 153 -6.96 7.55 4.50
CA GLN A 153 -8.03 8.07 5.34
C GLN A 153 -9.33 7.27 5.17
N ARG A 154 -9.69 6.91 3.93
CA ARG A 154 -10.84 6.02 3.67
C ARG A 154 -10.65 4.64 4.29
N ALA A 155 -9.45 4.07 4.25
CA ALA A 155 -9.17 2.78 4.88
C ALA A 155 -9.31 2.84 6.40
N ILE A 156 -8.85 3.93 7.03
CA ILE A 156 -9.03 4.17 8.48
C ILE A 156 -10.51 4.30 8.83
N ASP A 157 -11.28 5.10 8.08
CA ASP A 157 -12.71 5.28 8.32
C ASP A 157 -13.49 3.97 8.15
N GLU A 158 -13.15 3.17 7.15
CA GLU A 158 -13.76 1.86 6.94
C GLU A 158 -13.38 0.87 8.06
N ALA A 159 -12.12 0.84 8.48
CA ALA A 159 -11.67 0.03 9.61
C ALA A 159 -12.41 0.41 10.91
N LYS A 160 -12.57 1.72 11.17
CA LYS A 160 -13.34 2.22 12.30
C LYS A 160 -14.80 1.82 12.22
N ARG A 161 -15.42 1.91 11.04
CA ARG A 161 -16.80 1.47 10.82
C ARG A 161 -16.97 -0.02 11.06
N ARG A 162 -16.06 -0.85 10.55
CA ARG A 162 -16.04 -2.31 10.79
C ARG A 162 -15.87 -2.62 12.28
N SER A 163 -14.96 -1.94 12.97
CA SER A 163 -14.77 -2.10 14.41
C SER A 163 -16.01 -1.72 15.22
N MET A 164 -16.73 -0.67 14.82
CA MET A 164 -17.99 -0.31 15.48
C MET A 164 -19.09 -1.35 15.20
N GLN A 165 -19.13 -1.93 14.00
CA GLN A 165 -20.07 -2.99 13.66
C GLN A 165 -19.79 -4.29 14.43
N THR A 166 -18.54 -4.69 14.58
CA THR A 166 -18.19 -5.89 15.36
C THR A 166 -18.55 -5.69 16.83
N TYR A 167 -18.24 -4.52 17.40
CA TYR A 167 -18.62 -4.18 18.76
C TYR A 167 -20.14 -4.22 18.97
N SER A 168 -20.92 -3.64 18.05
CA SER A 168 -22.38 -3.64 18.16
C SER A 168 -22.99 -5.04 18.02
N GLN A 169 -22.45 -5.87 17.12
CA GLN A 169 -22.84 -7.28 17.02
C GLN A 169 -22.52 -8.08 18.27
N GLU A 170 -21.35 -7.84 18.89
CA GLU A 170 -20.97 -8.51 20.13
C GLU A 170 -21.91 -8.11 21.28
N GLN A 171 -22.27 -6.83 21.39
CA GLN A 171 -23.26 -6.36 22.36
C GLN A 171 -24.64 -6.98 22.12
N ALA A 172 -25.09 -7.05 20.85
CA ALA A 172 -26.34 -7.70 20.50
C ALA A 172 -26.33 -9.21 20.85
N ARG A 173 -25.21 -9.90 20.63
CA ARG A 173 -25.03 -11.31 21.04
C ARG A 173 -25.08 -11.48 22.55
N LYS A 174 -24.38 -10.62 23.30
CA LYS A 174 -24.41 -10.64 24.77
C LYS A 174 -25.84 -10.43 25.29
N ALA A 175 -26.56 -9.44 24.76
CA ALA A 175 -27.96 -9.18 25.13
C ALA A 175 -28.88 -10.37 24.76
N ALA A 176 -28.69 -10.97 23.59
CA ALA A 176 -29.45 -12.15 23.18
C ALA A 176 -29.20 -13.35 24.10
N ASN A 177 -27.95 -13.60 24.50
CA ASN A 177 -27.60 -14.67 25.42
C ASN A 177 -28.20 -14.43 26.80
N VAL A 178 -28.11 -13.20 27.34
CA VAL A 178 -28.75 -12.85 28.62
C VAL A 178 -30.26 -13.06 28.56
N SER A 179 -30.90 -12.66 27.46
CA SER A 179 -32.34 -12.89 27.27
C SER A 179 -32.68 -14.39 27.17
N ALA A 180 -31.85 -15.17 26.48
CA ALA A 180 -32.03 -16.62 26.38
C ALA A 180 -31.85 -17.31 27.74
N GLU A 181 -30.85 -16.92 28.53
CA GLU A 181 -30.64 -17.41 29.89
C GLU A 181 -31.82 -17.07 30.80
N GLN A 182 -32.33 -15.83 30.75
CA GLN A 182 -33.52 -15.43 31.51
C GLN A 182 -34.74 -16.29 31.17
N ARG A 183 -34.99 -16.51 29.87
CA ARG A 183 -36.09 -17.39 29.43
C ARG A 183 -35.90 -18.82 29.91
N ALA A 184 -34.68 -19.36 29.85
CA ALA A 184 -34.37 -20.70 30.34
C ALA A 184 -34.59 -20.82 31.86
N VAL A 185 -34.22 -19.80 32.64
CA VAL A 185 -34.47 -19.75 34.09
C VAL A 185 -35.97 -19.67 34.39
N GLU A 186 -36.71 -18.81 33.69
CA GLU A 186 -38.15 -18.68 33.86
C GLU A 186 -38.90 -19.97 33.50
N GLU A 187 -38.51 -20.62 32.40
CA GLU A 187 -39.05 -21.93 32.03
C GLU A 187 -38.72 -23.01 33.06
N ALA A 188 -37.50 -23.02 33.60
CA ALA A 188 -37.10 -23.96 34.66
C ALA A 188 -37.90 -23.72 35.96
N GLN A 189 -38.11 -22.47 36.36
CA GLN A 189 -38.97 -22.11 37.50
C GLN A 189 -40.41 -22.55 37.27
N ARG A 190 -40.96 -22.28 36.08
CA ARG A 190 -42.32 -22.68 35.71
C ARG A 190 -42.48 -24.21 35.74
N ARG A 191 -41.51 -24.96 35.22
CA ARG A 191 -41.48 -26.42 35.31
C ARG A 191 -41.40 -26.90 36.75
N SER A 192 -40.54 -26.30 37.58
CA SER A 192 -40.42 -26.63 39.00
C SER A 192 -41.73 -26.40 39.76
N LEU A 193 -42.40 -25.26 39.54
CA LEU A 193 -43.71 -24.96 40.11
C LEU A 193 -44.78 -25.93 39.63
N GLN A 194 -44.75 -26.32 38.35
CA GLN A 194 -45.67 -27.31 37.80
C GLN A 194 -45.48 -28.68 38.48
N THR A 195 -44.22 -29.13 38.66
CA THR A 195 -43.91 -30.36 39.39
C THR A 195 -44.36 -30.27 40.84
N TYR A 196 -44.11 -29.15 41.52
CA TYR A 196 -44.57 -28.91 42.90
C TYR A 196 -46.09 -28.99 43.03
N ASN A 197 -46.82 -28.34 42.12
CA ASN A 197 -48.29 -28.36 42.13
C ASN A 197 -48.85 -29.77 41.82
N GLN A 198 -48.22 -30.52 40.92
CA GLN A 198 -48.57 -31.92 40.67
C GLN A 198 -48.32 -32.79 41.91
N GLU A 199 -47.19 -32.61 42.59
CA GLU A 199 -46.86 -33.30 43.83
C GLU A 199 -47.91 -33.00 44.93
N GLN A 200 -48.29 -31.73 45.10
CA GLN A 200 -49.33 -31.31 46.04
C GLN A 200 -50.70 -31.88 45.69
N ALA A 201 -51.11 -31.85 44.42
CA ALA A 201 -52.35 -32.46 43.96
C ALA A 201 -52.36 -33.98 44.21
N ARG A 202 -51.22 -34.65 44.00
CA ARG A 202 -51.07 -36.07 44.29
C ARG A 202 -51.17 -36.37 45.79
N ARG A 203 -50.57 -35.54 46.66
CA ARG A 203 -50.72 -35.65 48.12
C ARG A 203 -52.16 -35.44 48.57
N ALA A 204 -52.85 -34.42 48.04
CA ALA A 204 -54.25 -34.16 48.34
C ALA A 204 -55.17 -35.30 47.86
N ALA A 205 -54.91 -35.86 46.67
CA ALA A 205 -55.65 -37.01 46.16
C ALA A 205 -55.44 -38.26 47.05
N ASN A 206 -54.21 -38.52 47.49
CA ASN A 206 -53.92 -39.61 48.42
C ASN A 206 -54.60 -39.38 49.78
N ALA A 207 -54.56 -38.17 50.33
CA ALA A 207 -55.24 -37.83 51.59
C ALA A 207 -56.77 -37.97 51.48
N SER A 208 -57.36 -37.59 50.34
CA SER A 208 -58.78 -37.79 50.07
C SER A 208 -59.13 -39.27 49.89
N ALA A 209 -58.26 -40.06 49.24
CA ALA A 209 -58.41 -41.50 49.14
C ALA A 209 -58.32 -42.17 50.53
N GLU A 210 -57.43 -41.69 51.40
CA GLU A 210 -57.29 -42.14 52.78
C GLU A 210 -58.52 -41.76 53.63
N GLN A 211 -59.05 -40.54 53.48
CA GLN A 211 -60.31 -40.13 54.11
C GLN A 211 -61.49 -40.98 53.64
N ARG A 212 -61.58 -41.28 52.34
CA ARG A 212 -62.61 -42.21 51.81
C ARG A 212 -62.42 -43.61 52.37
N ALA A 213 -61.20 -44.11 52.47
CA ALA A 213 -60.93 -45.41 53.09
C ALA A 213 -61.33 -45.43 54.58
N ILE A 214 -61.12 -44.33 55.32
CA ILE A 214 -61.59 -44.17 56.70
C ILE A 214 -63.12 -44.08 56.77
N GLU A 215 -63.77 -43.34 55.88
CA GLU A 215 -65.23 -43.25 55.81
C GLU A 215 -65.87 -44.58 55.41
N ASP A 216 -65.31 -45.30 54.44
CA ASP A 216 -65.75 -46.64 54.05
C ASP A 216 -65.53 -47.65 55.17
N ALA A 217 -64.41 -47.56 55.93
CA ALA A 217 -64.22 -48.33 57.15
C ALA A 217 -65.24 -47.96 58.23
N LYS A 218 -65.58 -46.68 58.38
CA LYS A 218 -66.66 -46.22 59.26
C LYS A 218 -68.02 -46.75 58.82
N ARG A 219 -68.31 -46.76 57.52
CA ARG A 219 -69.55 -47.28 56.94
C ARG A 219 -69.63 -48.79 57.14
N ALA A 220 -68.54 -49.51 56.94
CA ALA A 220 -68.42 -50.93 57.25
C ALA A 220 -68.67 -51.20 58.74
N SER A 221 -68.12 -50.37 59.65
CA SER A 221 -68.34 -50.48 61.09
C SER A 221 -69.77 -50.14 61.53
N LEU A 222 -70.44 -49.20 60.84
CA LEU A 222 -71.86 -48.89 61.04
C LEU A 222 -72.77 -49.97 60.43
N GLN A 223 -72.33 -50.65 59.37
CA GLN A 223 -73.02 -51.80 58.78
C GLN A 223 -72.89 -53.04 59.68
N THR A 224 -71.78 -53.20 60.40
CA THR A 224 -71.63 -54.23 61.46
C THR A 224 -72.53 -53.90 62.66
N TYR A 225 -72.57 -52.65 63.11
CA TYR A 225 -73.42 -52.21 64.23
C TYR A 225 -74.94 -52.32 63.93
N ALA A 226 -75.36 -52.09 62.68
CA ALA A 226 -76.75 -52.29 62.24
C ALA A 226 -77.13 -53.76 62.03
N GLN A 227 -76.17 -54.66 61.81
CA GLN A 227 -76.39 -56.11 61.81
C GLN A 227 -76.43 -56.70 63.24
N GLU A 228 -75.84 -56.00 64.23
CA GLU A 228 -75.80 -56.42 65.64
C GLU A 228 -77.12 -56.16 66.40
N GLN A 229 -77.93 -55.14 66.04
CA GLN A 229 -79.18 -54.81 66.76
C GLN A 229 -80.45 -55.55 66.30
N ALA A 230 -80.38 -56.40 65.27
CA ALA A 230 -81.51 -57.26 64.83
C ALA A 230 -81.40 -58.73 65.29
N ARG A 231 -80.54 -59.01 66.29
CA ARG A 231 -80.26 -60.37 66.80
C ARG A 231 -80.43 -60.55 68.31
N ILE A 232 -81.15 -59.64 68.97
CA ILE A 232 -81.60 -59.82 70.37
C ILE A 232 -82.99 -60.48 70.37
N ASN A 233 -83.06 -61.64 69.72
CA ASN A 233 -84.10 -62.63 69.91
C ASN A 233 -83.55 -63.99 69.43
N SER A 234 -82.63 -64.54 70.23
CA SER A 234 -82.26 -65.96 70.27
C SER A 234 -81.67 -66.58 68.98
N PRO A 235 -80.93 -67.70 69.10
CA PRO A 235 -79.53 -67.65 69.47
C PRO A 235 -78.66 -68.11 68.29
N ALA A 236 -77.45 -67.54 68.23
CA ALA A 236 -76.40 -68.02 67.38
C ALA A 236 -75.96 -69.45 67.80
N PRO A 237 -75.48 -70.25 66.83
CA PRO A 237 -75.37 -71.70 66.89
C PRO A 237 -74.16 -72.12 67.74
N SER A 238 -74.04 -73.35 68.19
CA SER A 238 -73.41 -74.44 67.42
C SER A 238 -73.28 -75.67 68.33
N PRO A 239 -72.73 -76.77 67.82
CA PRO A 239 -73.39 -77.87 67.12
C PRO A 239 -73.63 -79.05 68.08
N SER A 240 -74.76 -79.73 67.95
CA SER A 240 -74.87 -81.09 68.45
C SER A 240 -73.97 -81.98 67.58
N ILE A 241 -73.05 -82.72 68.20
CA ILE A 241 -72.96 -84.19 68.08
C ILE A 241 -71.95 -84.71 69.10
N SER A 242 -72.53 -85.46 70.02
CA SER A 242 -71.90 -86.36 70.99
C SER A 242 -70.99 -87.37 70.28
N ASN A 243 -69.70 -87.42 70.64
CA ASN A 243 -68.76 -88.45 70.18
C ASN A 243 -67.63 -88.68 71.22
N TRP A 244 -68.00 -88.84 72.49
CA TRP A 244 -67.07 -89.33 73.50
C TRP A 244 -67.02 -90.87 73.40
N ARG A 245 -65.82 -91.44 73.24
CA ARG A 245 -65.58 -92.89 73.25
C ARG A 245 -64.44 -93.19 74.22
N LEU A 246 -64.59 -94.26 74.99
CA LEU A 246 -63.58 -94.76 75.91
C LEU A 246 -62.30 -95.15 75.16
N ASN A 247 -61.14 -94.71 75.65
CA ASN A 247 -59.83 -95.01 75.08
C ASN A 247 -58.84 -95.36 76.20
N GLU A 248 -57.70 -95.96 75.84
CA GLU A 248 -56.71 -96.43 76.82
C GLU A 248 -56.21 -95.32 77.75
N GLY A 249 -56.14 -94.06 77.26
CA GLY A 249 -55.76 -92.91 78.09
C GLY A 249 -56.72 -92.69 79.26
N HIS A 250 -58.03 -92.82 79.03
CA HIS A 250 -59.03 -92.70 80.08
C HIS A 250 -58.97 -93.85 81.10
N LEU A 251 -58.59 -95.05 80.68
CA LEU A 251 -58.40 -96.19 81.59
C LEU A 251 -57.17 -96.02 82.47
N VAL A 252 -56.04 -95.57 81.90
CA VAL A 252 -54.80 -95.31 82.66
C VAL A 252 -55.00 -94.19 83.68
N GLU A 253 -55.61 -93.08 83.25
CA GLU A 253 -55.90 -91.95 84.14
C GLU A 253 -56.95 -92.32 85.19
N GLY A 254 -57.98 -93.07 84.80
CA GLY A 254 -58.99 -93.61 85.71
C GLY A 254 -58.40 -94.52 86.78
N GLY A 255 -57.57 -95.50 86.39
CA GLY A 255 -56.92 -96.44 87.31
C GLY A 255 -56.00 -95.74 88.31
N LYS A 256 -55.27 -94.71 87.86
CA LYS A 256 -54.46 -93.86 88.74
C LYS A 256 -55.33 -93.13 89.78
N LEU A 257 -56.44 -92.53 89.34
CA LEU A 257 -57.34 -91.83 90.23
C LEU A 257 -58.01 -92.76 91.25
N VAL A 258 -58.29 -94.02 90.90
CA VAL A 258 -58.80 -95.00 91.87
C VAL A 258 -57.72 -95.38 92.89
N MET A 259 -56.47 -95.60 92.46
CA MET A 259 -55.37 -95.89 93.38
C MET A 259 -55.06 -94.71 94.32
N ASP A 260 -55.10 -93.49 93.80
CA ASP A 260 -54.93 -92.28 94.61
C ASP A 260 -56.08 -92.15 95.63
N LEU A 261 -57.33 -92.44 95.23
CA LEU A 261 -58.48 -92.46 96.14
C LEU A 261 -58.36 -93.56 97.21
N GLN A 262 -57.88 -94.75 96.85
CA GLN A 262 -57.63 -95.84 97.79
C GLN A 262 -56.53 -95.48 98.80
N ARG A 263 -55.48 -94.78 98.35
CA ARG A 263 -54.40 -94.28 99.20
C ARG A 263 -54.89 -93.15 100.13
N GLU A 264 -55.70 -92.23 99.62
CA GLU A 264 -56.29 -91.13 100.41
C GLU A 264 -57.21 -91.66 101.52
N MET A 265 -57.99 -92.70 101.24
CA MET A 265 -58.95 -93.24 102.22
C MET A 265 -58.39 -94.35 103.12
N GLY A 266 -57.25 -94.95 102.76
CA GLY A 266 -56.66 -96.08 103.49
C GLY A 266 -57.49 -97.38 103.45
N ARG A 267 -58.55 -97.44 102.63
CA ARG A 267 -59.40 -98.61 102.36
C ARG A 267 -59.75 -98.66 100.87
N THR A 268 -60.16 -99.82 100.36
CA THR A 268 -60.74 -99.92 99.01
C THR A 268 -61.97 -99.01 98.92
N PRO A 269 -62.02 -98.05 97.97
CA PRO A 269 -63.20 -97.22 97.75
C PRO A 269 -64.41 -98.08 97.42
N ASN A 270 -65.63 -97.59 97.60
CA ASN A 270 -66.79 -98.23 96.98
C ASN A 270 -67.05 -97.67 95.57
N ARG A 271 -67.90 -98.36 94.78
CA ARG A 271 -68.20 -97.98 93.38
C ARG A 271 -68.72 -96.54 93.27
N SER A 272 -69.58 -96.10 94.19
CA SER A 272 -70.16 -94.75 94.18
C SER A 272 -69.09 -93.67 94.43
N GLU A 273 -68.21 -93.88 95.41
CA GLU A 273 -67.08 -92.98 95.72
C GLU A 273 -66.13 -92.86 94.51
N THR A 274 -65.82 -93.99 93.88
CA THR A 274 -64.97 -94.06 92.69
C THR A 274 -65.60 -93.29 91.53
N LYS A 275 -66.89 -93.51 91.29
CA LYS A 275 -67.66 -92.87 90.23
C LYS A 275 -67.69 -91.35 90.37
N SER A 276 -68.01 -90.85 91.57
CA SER A 276 -68.02 -89.41 91.83
C SER A 276 -66.63 -88.79 91.68
N ARG A 277 -65.57 -89.50 92.09
CA ARG A 277 -64.19 -89.02 91.92
C ARG A 277 -63.79 -88.92 90.46
N LEU A 278 -64.09 -89.93 89.65
CA LEU A 278 -63.79 -89.95 88.21
C LEU A 278 -64.58 -88.88 87.46
N ALA A 279 -65.89 -88.78 87.69
CA ALA A 279 -66.73 -87.76 87.05
C ALA A 279 -66.25 -86.34 87.37
N SER A 280 -65.89 -86.08 88.63
CA SER A 280 -65.41 -84.76 89.06
C SER A 280 -64.01 -84.42 88.52
N ARG A 281 -63.08 -85.37 88.53
CA ARG A 281 -61.67 -85.10 88.16
C ARG A 281 -61.39 -85.17 86.67
N MET A 282 -62.11 -86.01 85.94
CA MET A 282 -61.94 -86.14 84.48
C MET A 282 -62.94 -85.29 83.69
N HIS A 283 -63.81 -84.53 84.36
CA HIS A 283 -64.89 -83.75 83.75
C HIS A 283 -65.79 -84.58 82.81
N ILE A 284 -65.96 -85.86 83.14
CA ILE A 284 -66.82 -86.79 82.41
C ILE A 284 -68.16 -86.94 83.11
N SER A 285 -69.17 -87.38 82.36
CA SER A 285 -70.47 -87.69 82.94
C SER A 285 -70.39 -88.92 83.86
N HIS A 286 -71.34 -89.03 84.77
CA HIS A 286 -71.45 -90.15 85.70
C HIS A 286 -71.56 -91.50 84.97
N ASN A 287 -72.23 -91.56 83.81
CA ASN A 287 -72.34 -92.81 83.03
C ASN A 287 -71.00 -93.22 82.40
N GLN A 288 -70.21 -92.24 81.96
CA GLN A 288 -68.88 -92.47 81.40
C GLN A 288 -67.87 -92.92 82.48
N ALA A 289 -68.03 -92.42 83.70
CA ALA A 289 -67.27 -92.89 84.86
C ALA A 289 -67.61 -94.35 85.20
N ASP A 290 -68.87 -94.78 85.04
CA ASP A 290 -69.25 -96.19 85.22
C ASP A 290 -68.60 -97.10 84.17
N GLU A 291 -68.54 -96.68 82.91
CA GLU A 291 -67.86 -97.46 81.84
C GLU A 291 -66.36 -97.65 82.14
N ILE A 292 -65.68 -96.64 82.68
CA ILE A 292 -64.27 -96.76 83.12
C ILE A 292 -64.14 -97.74 84.28
N ILE A 293 -65.06 -97.71 85.25
CA ILE A 293 -65.02 -98.62 86.40
C ILE A 293 -65.24 -100.07 85.96
N GLU A 294 -66.17 -100.31 85.03
CA GLU A 294 -66.45 -101.64 84.49
C GLU A 294 -65.26 -102.19 83.70
N GLU A 295 -64.61 -101.39 82.86
CA GLU A 295 -63.45 -101.83 82.07
C GLU A 295 -62.17 -101.99 82.90
N LEU A 296 -62.02 -101.26 84.00
CA LEU A 296 -60.91 -101.47 84.94
C LEU A 296 -61.08 -102.74 85.80
N GLY A 297 -62.23 -103.42 85.71
CA GLY A 297 -62.53 -104.63 86.49
C GLY A 297 -62.56 -104.39 88.00
N LEU A 298 -62.92 -103.16 88.40
CA LEU A 298 -62.98 -102.74 89.79
C LEU A 298 -64.43 -102.86 90.27
N PHE A 299 -64.65 -103.74 91.25
CA PHE A 299 -65.94 -104.15 91.89
C PHE A 299 -66.77 -105.21 91.16
#